data_AF-A0A927P749-F1
#
_entry.id   AF-A0A927P749-F1
#
_cell.length_a   1.000
_cell.length_b   1.000
_cell.length_c   1.000
_cell.angle_alpha   90.00
_cell.angle_beta   90.00
_cell.angle_gamma   90.00
#
_symmetry.space_group_name_H-M   'P 1'
#
loop_
_entity.id
_entity.type
_entity.pdbx_description
1 polymer ?
#
loop_
_entity_poly.entity_id
_entity_poly.type
_entity_poly.pdbx_seq_one_letter_code
_entity_poly.pdbx_strand_id
1 'polypeptide(L)'
;MIDKNINLPATDENTAFETETEQGPALPPGVTEQALRRFLQARHAREIGAEIRLREHYVRLAQQAEALKAVYPDFDLAREMQNPDFVRLTAPGVDVDPGTAYEIIHRRDLQKDVRAAERRRISRAIQSGSYRPAENALAGSHASTPVHTDPRNLSTEDRKDIHRRVARGERVTF
;
A
#
# COMPACT_ATOMS: atom_id res chain seq x y z
N MET A 1 75.51 -15.40 -20.12
CA MET A 1 74.12 -14.98 -19.85
C MET A 1 74.13 -14.10 -18.62
N ILE A 2 74.04 -12.80 -18.89
CA ILE A 2 73.70 -11.61 -18.09
C ILE A 2 73.61 -11.79 -16.55
N ASP A 3 74.52 -11.09 -15.87
CA ASP A 3 74.54 -10.83 -14.42
C ASP A 3 73.36 -9.97 -13.97
N LYS A 4 72.77 -10.36 -12.83
CA LYS A 4 71.84 -9.55 -12.06
C LYS A 4 72.63 -8.50 -11.29
N ASN A 5 72.66 -7.25 -11.78
CA ASN A 5 72.99 -6.10 -10.95
C ASN A 5 71.80 -5.15 -10.93
N ILE A 6 71.07 -5.17 -9.81
CA ILE A 6 69.94 -4.30 -9.54
C ILE A 6 70.51 -2.91 -9.25
N ASN A 7 70.39 -1.99 -10.21
CA ASN A 7 70.56 -0.58 -9.96
C ASN A 7 69.16 0.04 -9.84
N LEU A 8 68.73 0.30 -8.61
CA LEU A 8 67.54 1.13 -8.35
C LEU A 8 67.89 2.56 -8.79
N PRO A 9 67.11 3.22 -9.67
CA PRO A 9 67.24 4.66 -9.79
C PRO A 9 66.64 5.28 -8.52
N ALA A 10 67.52 5.83 -7.68
CA ALA A 10 67.16 6.77 -6.63
C ALA A 10 66.32 7.88 -7.27
N THR A 11 65.02 7.90 -6.93
CA THR A 11 64.14 9.02 -7.25
C THR A 11 64.27 10.02 -6.11
N ASP A 12 65.42 10.70 -6.06
CA ASP A 12 65.36 12.11 -5.68
C ASP A 12 64.72 12.79 -6.88
N GLU A 13 63.59 13.48 -6.68
CA GLU A 13 63.37 14.85 -7.14
C GLU A 13 62.12 15.37 -6.43
N ASN A 14 62.35 16.24 -5.44
CA ASN A 14 61.42 17.29 -5.08
C ASN A 14 61.00 18.04 -6.36
N THR A 15 59.99 17.54 -7.06
CA THR A 15 59.31 18.33 -8.09
C THR A 15 58.50 19.37 -7.34
N ALA A 16 59.05 20.59 -7.32
CA ALA A 16 58.39 21.78 -6.87
C ALA A 16 56.95 21.80 -7.39
N PHE A 17 55.97 21.61 -6.50
CA PHE A 17 54.65 22.16 -6.75
C PHE A 17 54.83 23.67 -6.62
N GLU A 18 55.06 24.29 -7.78
CA GLU A 18 54.92 25.72 -7.95
C GLU A 18 53.62 26.13 -7.28
N THR A 19 53.75 27.04 -6.31
CA THR A 19 52.61 27.71 -5.71
C THR A 19 52.11 28.69 -6.75
N GLU A 20 51.47 28.17 -7.80
CA GLU A 20 50.48 28.94 -8.51
C GLU A 20 49.42 29.29 -7.47
N THR A 21 49.51 30.53 -7.03
CA THR A 21 48.47 31.25 -6.33
C THR A 21 47.32 31.37 -7.31
N GLU A 22 46.64 30.25 -7.56
CA GLU A 22 45.31 30.22 -8.12
C GLU A 22 44.44 30.97 -7.12
N GLN A 23 44.27 32.26 -7.40
CA GLN A 23 43.23 33.08 -6.81
C GLN A 23 41.92 32.35 -7.08
N GLY A 24 41.53 31.51 -6.10
CA GLY A 24 40.19 30.97 -6.02
C GLY A 24 39.19 32.12 -6.17
N PRO A 25 38.00 31.85 -6.73
CA PRO A 25 37.09 32.87 -7.23
C PRO A 25 36.98 34.04 -6.25
N ALA A 26 37.44 35.22 -6.70
CA ALA A 26 37.50 36.42 -5.88
C ALA A 26 36.11 36.68 -5.28
N LEU A 27 36.02 36.67 -3.95
CA LEU A 27 34.74 36.89 -3.27
C LEU A 27 34.17 38.26 -3.66
N PRO A 28 32.85 38.38 -3.84
CA PRO A 28 32.20 39.65 -4.08
C PRO A 28 32.50 40.64 -2.92
N PRO A 29 32.67 41.94 -3.23
CA PRO A 29 33.00 42.94 -2.21
C PRO A 29 31.90 42.97 -1.14
N GLY A 30 32.28 42.70 0.12
CA GLY A 30 31.38 42.70 1.28
C GLY A 30 31.11 41.33 1.92
N VAL A 31 31.55 40.21 1.34
CA VAL A 31 31.43 38.88 1.96
C VAL A 31 32.75 38.51 2.63
N THR A 32 32.72 38.31 3.95
CA THR A 32 33.89 37.83 4.70
C THR A 32 34.11 36.33 4.46
N GLU A 33 35.38 35.89 4.47
CA GLU A 33 35.73 34.47 4.33
C GLU A 33 35.01 33.58 5.37
N GLN A 34 34.88 34.09 6.60
CA GLN A 34 34.14 33.42 7.66
C GLN A 34 32.65 33.23 7.33
N ALA A 35 32.02 34.22 6.71
CA ALA A 35 30.62 34.14 6.27
C ALA A 35 30.45 33.09 5.16
N LEU A 36 31.37 33.04 4.20
CA LEU A 36 31.36 32.03 3.14
C LEU A 36 31.53 30.61 3.70
N ARG A 37 32.51 30.39 4.59
CA ARG A 37 32.73 29.08 5.24
C ARG A 37 31.47 28.62 5.99
N ARG A 38 30.83 29.51 6.77
CA ARG A 38 29.57 29.21 7.47
C ARG A 38 28.43 28.86 6.50
N PHE A 39 28.30 29.58 5.40
CA PHE A 39 27.27 29.30 4.39
C PHE A 39 27.44 27.91 3.77
N LEU A 40 28.67 27.56 3.39
CA LEU A 40 28.99 26.24 2.83
C LEU A 40 28.76 25.13 3.86
N GLN A 41 29.20 25.30 5.10
CA GLN A 41 28.94 24.35 6.19
C GLN A 41 27.44 24.16 6.44
N ALA A 42 26.66 25.25 6.48
CA ALA A 42 25.22 25.18 6.68
C ALA A 42 24.52 24.47 5.51
N ARG A 43 24.96 24.69 4.27
CA ARG A 43 24.46 23.98 3.10
C ARG A 43 24.76 22.49 3.18
N HIS A 44 26.00 22.12 3.48
CA HIS A 44 26.40 20.72 3.61
C HIS A 44 25.66 20.00 4.74
N ALA A 45 25.51 20.66 5.89
CA ALA A 45 24.73 20.12 7.01
C ALA A 45 23.25 19.91 6.65
N ARG A 46 22.65 20.79 5.83
CA ARG A 46 21.28 20.62 5.32
C ARG A 46 21.18 19.45 4.35
N GLU A 47 22.16 19.30 3.45
CA GLU A 47 22.22 18.20 2.49
C GLU A 47 22.32 16.85 3.21
N ILE A 48 23.26 16.73 4.17
CA ILE A 48 23.38 15.53 5.02
C ILE A 48 22.08 15.26 5.78
N GLY A 49 21.49 16.29 6.40
CA GLY A 49 20.24 16.14 7.15
C GLY A 49 19.07 15.70 6.27
N ALA A 50 19.01 16.16 5.01
CA ALA A 50 18.00 15.72 4.06
C ALA A 50 18.20 14.26 3.64
N GLU A 51 19.44 13.85 3.41
CA GLU A 51 19.78 12.47 3.05
C GLU A 51 19.44 11.49 4.18
N ILE A 52 19.76 11.85 5.44
CA ILE A 52 19.40 11.04 6.62
C ILE A 52 17.88 10.88 6.71
N ARG A 53 17.10 11.96 6.59
CA ARG A 53 15.62 11.89 6.64
C ARG A 53 15.06 11.01 5.53
N LEU A 54 15.58 11.13 4.31
CA LEU A 54 15.14 10.31 3.19
C LEU A 54 15.44 8.82 3.42
N ARG A 55 16.63 8.52 3.95
CA ARG A 55 17.03 7.15 4.29
C ARG A 55 16.13 6.56 5.38
N GLU A 56 15.88 7.30 6.45
CA GLU A 56 14.98 6.88 7.53
C GLU A 56 13.56 6.62 7.02
N HIS A 57 13.06 7.51 6.15
CA HIS A 57 11.77 7.35 5.50
C HIS A 57 11.71 6.06 4.67
N TYR A 58 12.74 5.79 3.86
CA TYR A 58 12.82 4.57 3.06
C TYR A 58 12.85 3.30 3.93
N VAL A 59 13.55 3.31 5.07
CA VAL A 59 13.55 2.18 6.00
C VAL A 59 12.16 1.92 6.57
N ARG A 60 11.42 2.96 6.95
CA ARG A 60 10.04 2.83 7.42
C ARG A 60 9.11 2.31 6.33
N LEU A 61 9.25 2.84 5.12
CA LEU A 61 8.49 2.42 3.95
C LEU A 61 8.73 0.92 3.65
N ALA A 62 9.98 0.46 3.73
CA ALA A 62 10.34 -0.94 3.55
C ALA A 62 9.70 -1.85 4.62
N GLN A 63 9.64 -1.42 5.87
CA GLN A 63 8.96 -2.19 6.93
C GLN A 63 7.45 -2.32 6.68
N GLN A 64 6.81 -1.22 6.28
CA GLN A 64 5.37 -1.22 5.94
C GLN A 64 5.09 -2.07 4.70
N ALA A 65 5.98 -2.02 3.71
CA ALA A 65 5.92 -2.84 2.50
C ALA A 65 5.94 -4.34 2.79
N GLU A 66 6.75 -4.80 3.75
CA GLU A 66 6.76 -6.22 4.14
C GLU A 66 5.43 -6.65 4.78
N ALA A 67 4.80 -5.78 5.58
CA ALA A 67 3.46 -6.06 6.10
C ALA A 67 2.41 -6.09 4.98
N LEU A 68 2.58 -5.25 3.95
CA LEU A 68 1.67 -5.18 2.81
C LEU A 68 1.71 -6.45 1.93
N LYS A 69 2.87 -7.10 1.80
CA LYS A 69 3.01 -8.37 1.06
C LYS A 69 2.12 -9.48 1.61
N ALA A 70 1.80 -9.46 2.91
CA ALA A 70 0.89 -10.43 3.50
C ALA A 70 -0.55 -10.30 2.97
N VAL A 71 -0.95 -9.09 2.57
CA VAL A 71 -2.28 -8.79 2.02
C VAL A 71 -2.27 -8.85 0.49
N TYR A 72 -1.20 -8.34 -0.13
CA TYR A 72 -1.00 -8.29 -1.57
C TYR A 72 0.29 -9.04 -1.96
N PRO A 73 0.23 -10.36 -2.25
CA PRO A 73 1.41 -11.17 -2.55
C PRO A 73 2.19 -10.71 -3.79
N ASP A 74 1.50 -10.07 -4.74
CA ASP A 74 2.09 -9.55 -5.98
C ASP A 74 2.79 -8.19 -5.79
N PHE A 75 2.75 -7.61 -4.58
CA PHE A 75 3.35 -6.32 -4.27
C PHE A 75 4.88 -6.38 -4.20
N ASP A 76 5.54 -5.53 -4.98
CA ASP A 76 7.00 -5.36 -4.97
C ASP A 76 7.36 -3.87 -4.82
N LEU A 77 7.87 -3.50 -3.64
CA LEU A 77 8.29 -2.14 -3.35
C LEU A 77 9.36 -1.63 -4.34
N ALA A 78 10.30 -2.47 -4.77
CA ALA A 78 11.38 -2.03 -5.66
C ALA A 78 10.84 -1.67 -7.06
N ARG A 79 9.79 -2.36 -7.49
CA ARG A 79 9.05 -2.03 -8.71
C ARG A 79 8.22 -0.76 -8.54
N GLU A 80 7.49 -0.64 -7.42
CA GLU A 80 6.66 0.54 -7.16
C GLU A 80 7.48 1.82 -6.98
N MET A 81 8.69 1.74 -6.44
CA MET A 81 9.60 2.89 -6.34
C MET A 81 10.08 3.43 -7.69
N GLN A 82 9.93 2.67 -8.78
CA GLN A 82 10.20 3.18 -10.13
C GLN A 82 9.03 4.01 -10.68
N ASN A 83 7.84 3.91 -10.06
CA ASN A 83 6.67 4.67 -10.47
C ASN A 83 6.69 6.06 -9.81
N PRO A 84 6.77 7.15 -10.59
CA PRO A 84 6.81 8.50 -10.03
C PRO A 84 5.56 8.87 -9.23
N ASP A 85 4.39 8.32 -9.57
CA ASP A 85 3.16 8.58 -8.81
C ASP A 85 3.18 7.90 -7.44
N PHE A 86 3.74 6.69 -7.35
CA PHE A 86 3.90 6.00 -6.07
C PHE A 86 4.87 6.77 -5.18
N VAL A 87 6.04 7.17 -5.71
CA VAL A 87 7.03 7.99 -4.98
C VAL A 87 6.42 9.28 -4.45
N ARG A 88 5.56 9.94 -5.23
CA ARG A 88 4.87 11.18 -4.81
C ARG A 88 3.86 10.93 -3.70
N LEU A 89 3.09 9.83 -3.78
CA LEU A 89 2.10 9.46 -2.76
C LEU A 89 2.78 9.01 -1.46
N THR A 90 3.92 8.34 -1.55
CA THR A 90 4.70 7.91 -0.38
C THR A 90 5.82 8.89 -0.04
N ALA A 91 5.75 10.15 -0.46
CA ALA A 91 6.82 11.11 -0.19
C ALA A 91 6.87 11.46 1.32
N PRO A 92 8.06 11.79 1.87
CA PRO A 92 8.17 12.25 3.24
C PRO A 92 7.23 13.44 3.51
N GLY A 93 6.29 13.27 4.44
CA GLY A 93 5.32 14.30 4.83
C GLY A 93 3.94 14.24 4.16
N VAL A 94 3.66 13.22 3.35
CA VAL A 94 2.35 13.05 2.69
C VAL A 94 1.35 12.24 3.53
N ASP A 95 1.75 11.63 4.65
CA ASP A 95 0.91 10.85 5.59
C ASP A 95 0.00 9.78 4.95
N VAL A 96 0.25 9.41 3.68
CA VAL A 96 -0.47 8.35 2.99
C VAL A 96 0.21 7.02 3.25
N ASP A 97 -0.58 6.04 3.68
CA ASP A 97 -0.12 4.67 3.88
C ASP A 97 0.31 4.01 2.55
N PRO A 98 1.43 3.26 2.52
CA PRO A 98 1.92 2.62 1.28
C PRO A 98 0.92 1.66 0.63
N GLY A 99 0.08 0.99 1.43
CA GLY A 99 -0.99 0.15 0.92
C GLY A 99 -2.07 0.96 0.20
N THR A 100 -2.43 2.11 0.76
CA THR A 100 -3.37 3.04 0.11
C THR A 100 -2.79 3.59 -1.19
N ALA A 101 -1.50 3.96 -1.21
CA ALA A 101 -0.83 4.40 -2.43
C ALA A 101 -0.83 3.31 -3.51
N TYR A 102 -0.54 2.06 -3.14
CA TYR A 102 -0.58 0.92 -4.05
C TYR A 102 -1.97 0.68 -4.62
N GLU A 103 -3.00 0.73 -3.78
CA GLU A 103 -4.40 0.57 -4.19
C GLU A 103 -4.86 1.68 -5.14
N ILE A 104 -4.46 2.93 -4.91
CA ILE A 104 -4.80 4.06 -5.78
C ILE A 104 -4.26 3.84 -7.20
N ILE A 105 -3.01 3.38 -7.30
CA ILE A 105 -2.34 3.17 -8.58
C ILE A 105 -2.90 1.92 -9.29
N HIS A 106 -3.09 0.82 -8.55
CA HIS A 106 -3.50 -0.48 -9.11
C HIS A 106 -5.01 -0.74 -9.06
N ARG A 107 -5.82 0.26 -8.71
CA ARG A 107 -7.28 0.10 -8.50
C ARG A 107 -7.98 -0.59 -9.66
N ARG A 108 -7.59 -0.27 -10.90
CA ARG A 108 -8.20 -0.83 -12.11
C ARG A 108 -7.91 -2.31 -12.27
N ASP A 109 -6.72 -2.76 -11.90
CA ASP A 109 -6.30 -4.14 -12.09
C ASP A 109 -6.83 -5.02 -10.96
N LEU A 110 -6.77 -4.54 -9.71
CA LEU A 110 -7.42 -5.20 -8.57
C LEU A 110 -8.93 -5.43 -8.82
N GLN A 111 -9.63 -4.47 -9.42
CA GLN A 111 -11.04 -4.64 -9.77
C GLN A 111 -11.30 -5.69 -10.85
N LYS A 112 -10.39 -5.86 -11.81
CA LYS A 112 -10.54 -6.90 -12.86
C LYS A 112 -10.40 -8.29 -12.25
N ASP A 113 -9.45 -8.46 -11.33
CA ASP A 113 -9.20 -9.76 -10.69
C ASP A 113 -10.38 -10.19 -9.81
N VAL A 114 -10.94 -9.27 -9.03
CA VAL A 114 -12.16 -9.52 -8.24
C VAL A 114 -13.33 -9.93 -9.15
N ARG A 115 -13.54 -9.23 -10.27
CA ARG A 115 -14.61 -9.58 -11.22
C ARG A 115 -14.36 -10.94 -11.88
N ALA A 116 -13.12 -11.27 -12.21
CA ALA A 116 -12.76 -12.55 -12.80
C ALA A 116 -12.95 -13.70 -11.80
N ALA A 117 -12.55 -13.50 -10.54
CA ALA A 117 -12.77 -14.45 -9.46
C ALA A 117 -14.27 -14.68 -9.22
N GLU A 118 -15.07 -13.63 -9.19
CA GLU A 118 -16.52 -13.73 -9.00
C GLU A 118 -17.19 -14.45 -10.17
N ARG A 119 -16.81 -14.14 -11.42
CA ARG A 119 -17.27 -14.90 -12.60
C ARG A 119 -16.96 -16.39 -12.49
N ARG A 120 -15.77 -16.75 -12.02
CA ARG A 120 -15.36 -18.15 -11.79
C ARG A 120 -16.11 -18.81 -10.63
N ARG A 121 -16.52 -18.04 -9.61
CA ARG A 121 -17.35 -18.55 -8.50
C ARG A 121 -18.77 -18.82 -8.99
N ILE A 122 -19.37 -17.87 -9.70
CA ILE A 122 -20.70 -18.01 -10.30
C ILE A 122 -20.71 -19.18 -11.29
N SER A 123 -19.71 -19.29 -12.17
CA SER A 123 -19.63 -20.40 -13.13
C SER A 123 -19.51 -21.75 -12.44
N ARG A 124 -18.69 -21.87 -11.39
CA ARG A 124 -18.59 -23.10 -10.58
C ARG A 124 -19.89 -23.41 -9.85
N ALA A 125 -20.57 -22.41 -9.32
CA ALA A 125 -21.84 -22.60 -8.62
C ALA A 125 -22.98 -23.02 -9.57
N ILE A 126 -22.98 -22.52 -10.81
CA ILE A 126 -23.89 -22.98 -11.87
C ILE A 126 -23.57 -24.43 -12.24
N GLN A 127 -22.28 -24.76 -12.45
CA GLN A 127 -21.84 -26.12 -12.79
C GLN A 127 -22.13 -27.13 -11.66
N SER A 128 -22.01 -26.72 -10.39
CA SER A 128 -22.30 -27.57 -9.24
C SER A 128 -23.79 -27.61 -8.86
N GLY A 129 -24.67 -26.97 -9.65
CA GLY A 129 -26.11 -26.90 -9.38
C GLY A 129 -26.50 -26.16 -8.09
N SER A 130 -25.56 -25.47 -7.45
CA SER A 130 -25.77 -24.73 -6.20
C SER A 130 -26.32 -23.32 -6.42
N TYR A 131 -26.15 -22.76 -7.62
CA TYR A 131 -26.76 -21.48 -7.99
C TYR A 131 -28.19 -21.74 -8.50
N ARG A 132 -29.12 -21.99 -7.59
CA ARG A 132 -30.54 -21.74 -7.83
C ARG A 132 -30.84 -20.38 -7.22
N PRO A 133 -30.92 -19.30 -8.00
CA PRO A 133 -31.53 -18.06 -7.53
C PRO A 133 -32.86 -18.40 -6.89
N ALA A 134 -33.12 -17.87 -5.70
CA ALA A 134 -34.35 -18.11 -4.97
C ALA A 134 -35.53 -17.42 -5.68
N GLU A 135 -35.98 -17.99 -6.79
CA GLU A 135 -37.26 -17.64 -7.42
C GLU A 135 -38.42 -18.43 -6.81
N ASN A 136 -38.15 -19.27 -5.80
CA ASN A 136 -39.17 -20.11 -5.15
C ASN A 136 -38.98 -20.22 -3.62
N ALA A 137 -38.92 -19.08 -2.91
CA ALA A 137 -38.95 -19.05 -1.44
C ALA A 137 -40.38 -19.17 -0.86
N LEU A 138 -41.29 -19.88 -1.53
CA LEU A 138 -42.63 -20.21 -1.01
C LEU A 138 -42.98 -21.70 -1.12
N ALA A 139 -42.05 -22.57 -1.50
CA ALA A 139 -42.28 -24.01 -1.55
C ALA A 139 -41.30 -24.74 -0.62
N GLY A 140 -41.68 -24.85 0.66
CA GLY A 140 -41.14 -25.92 1.52
C GLY A 140 -40.19 -25.48 2.64
N SER A 141 -40.62 -24.58 3.52
CA SER A 141 -40.24 -24.62 4.94
C SER A 141 -41.07 -23.61 5.73
N HIS A 142 -42.31 -23.96 6.00
CA HIS A 142 -43.00 -23.40 7.17
C HIS A 142 -42.80 -24.40 8.29
N ALA A 143 -41.73 -24.20 9.06
CA ALA A 143 -41.70 -24.66 10.43
C ALA A 143 -42.95 -24.09 11.11
N SER A 144 -43.89 -24.96 11.44
CA SER A 144 -45.08 -24.62 12.23
C SER A 144 -44.62 -24.20 13.62
N THR A 145 -44.34 -22.91 13.82
CA THR A 145 -44.29 -22.36 15.17
C THR A 145 -45.71 -22.33 15.70
N PRO A 146 -46.04 -23.04 16.79
CA PRO A 146 -47.29 -22.82 17.50
C PRO A 146 -47.23 -21.39 18.04
N VAL A 147 -48.04 -20.53 17.42
CA VAL A 147 -48.25 -19.15 17.85
C VAL A 147 -49.07 -19.23 19.14
N HIS A 148 -48.41 -19.35 20.29
CA HIS A 148 -49.02 -19.01 21.58
C HIS A 148 -49.16 -17.48 21.62
N THR A 149 -50.13 -16.94 20.89
CA THR A 149 -50.52 -15.54 20.97
C THR A 149 -51.82 -15.45 21.75
N ASP A 150 -51.73 -14.83 22.92
CA ASP A 150 -52.87 -14.45 23.76
C ASP A 150 -53.99 -13.80 22.90
N PRO A 151 -55.21 -14.37 22.85
CA PRO A 151 -56.28 -13.95 21.92
C PRO A 151 -56.62 -12.45 21.98
N ARG A 152 -56.30 -11.80 23.10
CA ARG A 152 -56.61 -10.39 23.35
C ARG A 152 -55.73 -9.42 22.54
N ASN A 153 -54.53 -9.84 22.12
CA ASN A 153 -53.54 -8.98 21.46
C ASN A 153 -53.26 -9.33 19.98
N LEU A 154 -54.22 -9.95 19.29
CA LEU A 154 -54.06 -10.24 17.86
C LEU A 154 -54.08 -8.94 17.03
N SER A 155 -53.02 -8.70 16.27
CA SER A 155 -53.01 -7.63 15.27
C SER A 155 -53.93 -7.98 14.10
N THR A 156 -54.30 -6.99 13.30
CA THR A 156 -55.09 -7.21 12.08
C THR A 156 -54.41 -8.14 11.08
N GLU A 157 -53.08 -8.18 11.07
CA GLU A 157 -52.34 -9.06 10.17
C GLU A 157 -52.33 -10.51 10.68
N ASP A 158 -52.19 -10.71 12.00
CA ASP A 158 -52.28 -12.03 12.63
C ASP A 158 -53.66 -12.67 12.40
N ARG A 159 -54.74 -11.87 12.45
CA ARG A 159 -56.10 -12.34 12.17
C ARG A 159 -56.28 -12.80 10.72
N LYS A 160 -55.67 -12.09 9.75
CA LYS A 160 -55.73 -12.49 8.33
C LYS A 160 -54.98 -13.79 8.10
N ASP A 161 -53.83 -13.95 8.75
CA ASP A 161 -53.04 -15.17 8.62
C ASP A 161 -53.71 -16.36 9.31
N ILE A 162 -54.32 -16.16 10.48
CA ILE A 162 -55.18 -17.18 11.14
C ILE A 162 -56.36 -17.53 10.23
N HIS A 163 -57.04 -16.55 9.63
CA HIS A 163 -58.16 -16.80 8.71
C HIS A 163 -57.71 -17.60 7.48
N ARG A 164 -56.56 -17.27 6.88
CA ARG A 164 -55.98 -18.02 5.75
C ARG A 164 -55.62 -19.44 6.14
N ARG A 165 -55.17 -19.67 7.37
CA ARG A 165 -54.86 -21.00 7.92
C ARG A 165 -56.11 -21.84 8.16
N VAL A 166 -57.14 -21.27 8.79
CA VAL A 166 -58.43 -21.95 8.99
C VAL A 166 -59.12 -22.27 7.67
N ALA A 167 -59.05 -21.36 6.67
CA ALA A 167 -59.58 -21.60 5.33
C ALA A 167 -58.89 -22.78 4.61
N ARG A 168 -57.66 -23.13 5.02
CA ARG A 168 -56.91 -24.31 4.54
C ARG A 168 -57.17 -25.57 5.38
N GLY A 169 -58.13 -25.53 6.31
CA GLY A 169 -58.51 -26.65 7.16
C GLY A 169 -57.63 -26.85 8.40
N GLU A 170 -56.76 -25.88 8.72
CA GLU A 170 -55.89 -25.95 9.89
C GLU A 170 -56.66 -25.60 11.18
N ARG A 171 -56.61 -26.47 12.20
CA ARG A 171 -57.18 -26.18 13.52
C ARG A 171 -56.24 -25.29 14.31
N VAL A 172 -56.62 -24.02 14.50
CA VAL A 172 -55.91 -23.08 15.37
C VAL A 172 -56.48 -23.20 16.78
N THR A 173 -55.65 -23.62 17.73
CA THR A 173 -55.92 -23.60 19.16
C THR A 173 -55.14 -22.45 19.80
N PHE A 174 -55.76 -21.72 20.71
CA PHE A 174 -55.15 -20.60 21.43
C PHE A 174 -54.69 -21.03 22.82
#